data_AF-F4QDP2-F1
#
_entry.id   AF-F4QDP2-F1
#
_cell.length_a   1.000
_cell.length_b   1.000
_cell.length_c   1.000
_cell.angle_alpha   90.00
_cell.angle_beta   90.00
_cell.angle_gamma   90.00
#
_symmetry.space_group_name_H-M   'P 1'
#
loop_
_entity.id
_entity.type
_entity.pdbx_description
1 polymer ?
#
loop_
_entity_poly.entity_id
_entity_poly.type
_entity_poly.pdbx_seq_one_letter_code
_entity_poly.pdbx_strand_id
1 'polypeptide(L)'
;MSDRKVIHPLSRKAKYLAKEGFREMHKKNQKEDRNKKNHIMYHKVNWFKEHMIADKKQYTERDMSRLIEQFIKRNDAELGDIDREHKNVNRSNKLDILISLRDSELKQFHGEGVTAPDLTKIKNVQWLKQWDGNVAVISQQVTFKKFKSVEEKDDEIVPKPETETTTTTTTTNDQDKIQEHYNKLVFLVRDHLQKREASIYRVLIGEMSDLIFQIVKHNHAFRKVSNGKVLSAEPGNLRNVNSVKHSAFARSKNIDITTDKNGKVVVAIKSKASKVSPAKAFTKIPTNTSSYRATAKTIKNLVREYKTPELRFSALGRFHRLFKASRNAAANKKAATIAAKN
;
A
#
# COMPACT_ATOMS: atom_id res chain seq x y z
N MET A 1 -49.17 3.84 12.11
CA MET A 1 -47.78 4.06 11.64
C MET A 1 -47.20 5.18 12.49
N SER A 2 -46.28 4.88 13.39
CA SER A 2 -45.76 5.87 14.34
C SER A 2 -44.88 6.88 13.61
N ASP A 3 -45.24 8.16 13.69
CA ASP A 3 -44.50 9.29 13.11
C ASP A 3 -43.03 9.25 13.56
N ARG A 4 -42.13 8.84 12.67
CA ARG A 4 -40.70 8.92 12.92
C ARG A 4 -40.32 10.39 12.92
N LYS A 5 -40.14 10.97 14.12
CA LYS A 5 -39.62 12.34 14.28
C LYS A 5 -38.41 12.53 13.37
N VAL A 6 -38.52 13.47 12.43
CA VAL A 6 -37.43 13.86 11.54
C VAL A 6 -36.28 14.40 12.38
N ILE A 7 -35.15 13.72 12.37
CA ILE A 7 -33.96 14.11 13.14
C ILE A 7 -33.06 14.94 12.23
N HIS A 8 -32.76 16.17 12.64
CA HIS A 8 -31.80 17.01 11.91
C HIS A 8 -30.40 16.35 11.89
N PRO A 9 -29.69 16.32 10.75
CA PRO A 9 -28.43 15.57 10.59
C PRO A 9 -27.30 15.98 11.55
N LEU A 10 -27.28 17.23 12.01
CA LEU A 10 -26.28 17.73 12.97
C LEU A 10 -26.69 17.56 14.44
N SER A 11 -27.89 17.03 14.73
CA SER A 11 -28.40 16.86 16.09
C SER A 11 -27.53 15.88 16.89
N ARG A 12 -27.49 16.05 18.23
CA ARG A 12 -26.87 15.09 19.14
C ARG A 12 -27.43 13.67 18.93
N LYS A 13 -28.75 13.56 18.69
CA LYS A 13 -29.41 12.28 18.42
C LYS A 13 -28.95 11.66 17.10
N ALA A 14 -28.79 12.45 16.04
CA ALA A 14 -28.26 11.97 14.76
C ALA A 14 -26.81 11.49 14.87
N LYS A 15 -25.96 12.23 15.61
CA LYS A 15 -24.57 11.83 15.86
C LYS A 15 -24.47 10.52 16.67
N TYR A 16 -25.35 10.33 17.65
CA TYR A 16 -25.41 9.09 18.42
C TYR A 16 -25.78 7.91 17.53
N LEU A 17 -26.86 8.03 16.74
CA LEU A 17 -27.30 7.00 15.80
C LEU A 17 -26.22 6.66 14.76
N ALA A 18 -25.51 7.67 14.23
CA ALA A 18 -24.41 7.44 13.31
C ALA A 18 -23.26 6.66 13.97
N LYS A 19 -22.87 7.02 15.21
CA LYS A 19 -21.83 6.30 15.97
C LYS A 19 -22.22 4.85 16.25
N GLU A 20 -23.47 4.63 16.62
CA GLU A 20 -24.03 3.28 16.85
C GLU A 20 -24.03 2.46 15.56
N GLY A 21 -24.49 3.03 14.44
CA GLY A 21 -24.45 2.39 13.13
C GLY A 21 -23.03 2.03 12.68
N PHE A 22 -22.03 2.90 12.90
CA PHE A 22 -20.63 2.56 12.61
C PHE A 22 -20.11 1.43 13.51
N ARG A 23 -20.51 1.40 14.79
CA ARG A 23 -20.12 0.32 15.72
C ARG A 23 -20.69 -1.02 15.25
N GLU A 24 -21.95 -1.05 14.82
CA GLU A 24 -22.58 -2.24 14.24
C GLU A 24 -21.90 -2.67 12.95
N MET A 25 -21.61 -1.73 12.05
CA MET A 25 -20.87 -1.99 10.81
C MET A 25 -19.50 -2.61 11.09
N HIS A 26 -18.72 -2.06 12.03
CA HIS A 26 -17.42 -2.65 12.39
C HIS A 26 -17.54 -4.05 12.99
N LYS A 27 -18.53 -4.29 13.86
CA LYS A 27 -18.80 -5.64 14.39
C LYS A 27 -19.18 -6.62 13.27
N LYS A 28 -19.99 -6.18 12.31
CA LYS A 28 -20.38 -6.98 11.15
C LYS A 28 -19.17 -7.30 10.28
N ASN A 29 -18.36 -6.31 9.92
CA ASN A 29 -17.14 -6.51 9.14
C ASN A 29 -16.17 -7.47 9.85
N GLN A 30 -15.99 -7.34 11.16
CA GLN A 30 -15.14 -8.26 11.92
C GLN A 30 -15.69 -9.71 11.91
N LYS A 31 -17.02 -9.87 11.98
CA LYS A 31 -17.67 -11.18 11.83
C LYS A 31 -17.46 -11.74 10.42
N GLU A 32 -17.61 -10.92 9.38
CA GLU A 32 -17.37 -11.31 7.99
C GLU A 32 -15.92 -11.71 7.73
N ASP A 33 -14.95 -10.94 8.23
CA ASP A 33 -13.52 -11.26 8.09
C ASP A 33 -13.16 -12.56 8.81
N ARG A 34 -13.73 -12.80 10.00
CA ARG A 34 -13.59 -14.08 10.69
C ARG A 34 -14.21 -15.22 9.88
N ASN A 35 -15.39 -15.02 9.30
CA ASN A 35 -16.05 -16.01 8.46
C ASN A 35 -15.23 -16.34 7.21
N LYS A 36 -14.62 -15.33 6.55
CA LYS A 36 -13.71 -15.55 5.40
C LYS A 36 -12.50 -16.38 5.79
N LYS A 37 -11.87 -16.08 6.94
CA LYS A 37 -10.73 -16.87 7.44
C LYS A 37 -11.14 -18.30 7.76
N ASN A 38 -12.29 -18.49 8.42
CA ASN A 38 -12.85 -19.80 8.71
C ASN A 38 -13.16 -20.58 7.43
N HIS A 39 -13.70 -19.91 6.41
CA HIS A 39 -13.99 -20.51 5.12
C HIS A 39 -12.72 -20.97 4.39
N ILE A 40 -11.67 -20.13 4.35
CA ILE A 40 -10.36 -20.52 3.80
C ILE A 40 -9.78 -21.72 4.56
N MET A 41 -9.89 -21.70 5.89
CA MET A 41 -9.40 -22.79 6.75
C MET A 41 -10.15 -24.10 6.49
N TYR A 42 -11.48 -24.05 6.38
CA TYR A 42 -12.33 -25.18 6.04
C TYR A 42 -11.87 -25.82 4.73
N HIS A 43 -11.80 -25.03 3.64
CA HIS A 43 -11.44 -25.56 2.33
C HIS A 43 -10.04 -26.16 2.32
N LYS A 44 -9.10 -25.54 3.04
CA LYS A 44 -7.75 -26.09 3.19
C LYS A 44 -7.77 -27.45 3.87
N VAL A 45 -8.37 -27.55 5.05
CA VAL A 45 -8.40 -28.79 5.83
C VAL A 45 -9.22 -29.88 5.11
N ASN A 46 -10.35 -29.50 4.52
CA ASN A 46 -11.20 -30.42 3.78
C ASN A 46 -10.48 -30.99 2.55
N TRP A 47 -9.74 -30.15 1.81
CA TRP A 47 -8.94 -30.63 0.68
C TRP A 47 -7.92 -31.69 1.15
N PHE A 48 -7.19 -31.45 2.24
CA PHE A 48 -6.26 -32.44 2.77
C PHE A 48 -6.97 -33.72 3.19
N LYS A 49 -8.15 -33.63 3.82
CA LYS A 49 -8.98 -34.78 4.21
C LYS A 49 -9.38 -35.63 2.99
N GLU A 50 -9.84 -35.00 1.93
CA GLU A 50 -10.28 -35.68 0.69
C GLU A 50 -9.13 -36.38 -0.04
N HIS A 51 -7.90 -35.88 0.12
CA HIS A 51 -6.69 -36.43 -0.51
C HIS A 51 -5.88 -37.32 0.46
N MET A 52 -6.48 -37.72 1.59
CA MET A 52 -5.87 -38.71 2.49
C MET A 52 -6.04 -40.14 1.94
N ILE A 53 -5.02 -40.97 2.15
CA ILE A 53 -5.06 -42.40 1.85
C ILE A 53 -5.78 -43.09 3.01
N ALA A 54 -6.85 -43.83 2.69
CA ALA A 54 -7.79 -44.38 3.67
C ALA A 54 -7.11 -45.17 4.81
N ASP A 55 -6.13 -46.02 4.49
CA ASP A 55 -5.52 -46.93 5.47
C ASP A 55 -4.22 -46.40 6.11
N LYS A 56 -3.81 -45.17 5.75
CA LYS A 56 -2.59 -44.59 6.28
C LYS A 56 -2.80 -44.09 7.71
N LYS A 57 -1.92 -44.49 8.63
CA LYS A 57 -1.96 -44.12 10.06
C LYS A 57 -1.22 -42.80 10.36
N GLN A 58 -0.14 -42.53 9.64
CA GLN A 58 0.65 -41.30 9.75
C GLN A 58 1.34 -40.99 8.42
N TYR A 59 1.63 -39.71 8.19
CA TYR A 59 2.35 -39.24 7.01
C TYR A 59 3.81 -38.95 7.35
N THR A 60 4.73 -39.30 6.46
CA THR A 60 6.11 -38.84 6.56
C THR A 60 6.21 -37.39 6.06
N GLU A 61 7.31 -36.70 6.35
CA GLU A 61 7.54 -35.35 5.81
C GLU A 61 7.59 -35.36 4.27
N ARG A 62 8.07 -36.46 3.67
CA ARG A 62 8.05 -36.68 2.21
C ARG A 62 6.62 -36.77 1.68
N ASP A 63 5.75 -37.53 2.35
CA ASP A 63 4.35 -37.62 1.96
C ASP A 63 3.63 -36.27 2.08
N MET A 64 3.94 -35.50 3.13
CA MET A 64 3.42 -34.15 3.30
C MET A 64 3.88 -33.22 2.18
N SER A 65 5.14 -33.32 1.75
CA SER A 65 5.67 -32.56 0.61
C SER A 65 4.83 -32.83 -0.65
N ARG A 66 4.60 -34.11 -0.97
CA ARG A 66 3.81 -34.53 -2.15
C ARG A 66 2.36 -34.03 -2.08
N LEU A 67 1.71 -34.15 -0.92
CA LEU A 67 0.35 -33.63 -0.73
C LEU A 67 0.27 -32.10 -0.88
N ILE A 68 1.27 -31.38 -0.38
CA ILE A 68 1.31 -29.92 -0.50
C ILE A 68 1.55 -29.50 -1.95
N GLU A 69 2.39 -30.22 -2.70
CA GLU A 69 2.55 -29.96 -4.14
C GLU A 69 1.24 -30.14 -4.90
N GLN A 70 0.51 -31.21 -4.63
CA GLN A 70 -0.83 -31.42 -5.21
C GLN A 70 -1.81 -30.31 -4.79
N PHE A 71 -1.77 -29.87 -3.53
CA PHE A 71 -2.58 -28.75 -3.06
C PHE A 71 -2.28 -27.48 -3.83
N ILE A 72 -1.01 -27.15 -4.08
CA ILE A 72 -0.62 -25.94 -4.80
C ILE A 72 -1.05 -26.01 -6.28
N LYS A 73 -0.92 -27.19 -6.90
CA LYS A 73 -1.30 -27.44 -8.31
C LYS A 73 -2.81 -27.58 -8.53
N ARG A 74 -3.64 -27.52 -7.47
CA ARG A 74 -5.10 -27.71 -7.53
C ARG A 74 -5.82 -26.83 -8.58
N ASN A 75 -5.26 -25.67 -8.89
CA ASN A 75 -5.84 -24.69 -9.82
C ASN A 75 -5.20 -24.73 -11.23
N ASP A 76 -4.24 -25.64 -11.50
CA ASP A 76 -3.53 -25.65 -12.79
C ASP A 76 -4.44 -26.02 -13.97
N ALA A 77 -5.43 -26.91 -13.75
CA ALA A 77 -6.43 -27.24 -14.76
C ALA A 77 -7.30 -26.01 -15.12
N GLU A 78 -7.80 -25.31 -14.10
CA GLU A 78 -8.59 -24.08 -14.28
C GLU A 78 -7.76 -22.96 -14.96
N LEU A 79 -6.47 -22.86 -14.64
CA LEU A 79 -5.56 -21.93 -15.31
C LEU A 79 -5.40 -22.25 -16.81
N GLY A 80 -5.29 -23.53 -17.17
CA GLY A 80 -5.19 -23.98 -18.56
C GLY A 80 -6.46 -23.73 -19.36
N ASP A 81 -7.63 -23.87 -18.74
CA ASP A 81 -8.91 -23.58 -19.38
C ASP A 81 -9.08 -22.09 -19.65
N ILE A 82 -8.81 -21.24 -18.64
CA ILE A 82 -8.91 -19.78 -18.78
C ILE A 82 -7.88 -19.26 -19.80
N ASP A 83 -6.66 -19.81 -19.87
CA ASP A 83 -5.67 -19.39 -20.87
C ASP A 83 -6.06 -19.76 -22.31
N ARG A 84 -6.73 -20.92 -22.50
CA ARG A 84 -7.25 -21.36 -23.80
C ARG A 84 -8.43 -20.53 -24.28
N GLU A 85 -9.37 -20.19 -23.39
CA GLU A 85 -10.58 -19.42 -23.72
C GLU A 85 -10.28 -17.95 -24.05
N HIS A 86 -9.24 -17.35 -23.46
CA HIS A 86 -9.03 -15.90 -23.49
C HIS A 86 -7.92 -15.39 -24.42
N LYS A 87 -7.41 -16.20 -25.37
CA LYS A 87 -6.46 -15.72 -26.38
C LYS A 87 -6.98 -14.57 -27.27
N ASN A 88 -8.31 -14.34 -27.32
CA ASN A 88 -8.93 -13.38 -28.24
C ASN A 88 -9.87 -12.33 -27.60
N VAL A 89 -9.94 -12.18 -26.27
CA VAL A 89 -10.79 -11.14 -25.62
C VAL A 89 -10.13 -10.59 -24.34
N ASN A 90 -10.44 -9.34 -23.98
CA ASN A 90 -10.02 -8.68 -22.73
C ASN A 90 -10.03 -9.63 -21.51
N ARG A 91 -8.83 -9.95 -21.01
CA ARG A 91 -8.56 -10.90 -19.92
C ARG A 91 -9.15 -10.43 -18.58
N SER A 92 -9.87 -11.31 -17.89
CA SER A 92 -10.30 -11.11 -16.51
C SER A 92 -9.10 -11.15 -15.55
N ASN A 93 -9.10 -10.30 -14.53
CA ASN A 93 -8.08 -10.27 -13.47
C ASN A 93 -7.98 -11.62 -12.70
N LYS A 94 -8.96 -12.52 -12.85
CA LYS A 94 -8.96 -13.83 -12.21
C LYS A 94 -7.71 -14.65 -12.54
N LEU A 95 -7.28 -14.66 -13.80
CA LEU A 95 -6.09 -15.43 -14.21
C LEU A 95 -4.81 -14.90 -13.55
N ASP A 96 -4.65 -13.57 -13.49
CA ASP A 96 -3.52 -12.93 -12.81
C ASP A 96 -3.49 -13.25 -11.32
N ILE A 97 -4.66 -13.25 -10.67
CA ILE A 97 -4.79 -13.57 -9.25
C ILE A 97 -4.42 -15.04 -8.99
N LEU A 98 -4.90 -15.96 -9.83
CA LEU A 98 -4.61 -17.39 -9.68
C LEU A 98 -3.13 -17.72 -9.94
N ILE A 99 -2.53 -17.14 -10.99
CA ILE A 99 -1.07 -17.25 -11.24
C ILE A 99 -0.30 -16.69 -10.06
N SER A 100 -0.61 -15.46 -9.63
CA SER A 100 0.10 -14.82 -8.52
C SER A 100 -0.04 -15.60 -7.22
N LEU A 101 -1.19 -16.25 -6.97
CA LEU A 101 -1.43 -17.08 -5.80
C LEU A 101 -0.56 -18.34 -5.87
N ARG A 102 -0.60 -19.07 -6.99
CA ARG A 102 0.22 -20.28 -7.19
C ARG A 102 1.70 -19.98 -7.05
N ASP A 103 2.19 -18.94 -7.71
CA ASP A 103 3.61 -18.57 -7.69
C ASP A 103 4.05 -18.16 -6.27
N SER A 104 3.17 -17.51 -5.50
CA SER A 104 3.41 -17.18 -4.09
C SER A 104 3.44 -18.43 -3.20
N GLU A 105 2.50 -19.36 -3.40
CA GLU A 105 2.45 -20.63 -2.67
C GLU A 105 3.70 -21.49 -2.96
N LEU A 106 4.12 -21.61 -4.23
CA LEU A 106 5.35 -22.31 -4.63
C LEU A 106 6.60 -21.67 -4.02
N LYS A 107 6.72 -20.34 -4.10
CA LYS A 107 7.86 -19.62 -3.51
C LYS A 107 7.93 -19.82 -2.00
N GLN A 108 6.77 -19.81 -1.32
CA GLN A 108 6.73 -20.12 0.10
C GLN A 108 7.15 -21.55 0.37
N PHE A 109 6.70 -22.51 -0.43
CA PHE A 109 6.98 -23.93 -0.24
C PHE A 109 8.48 -24.28 -0.36
N HIS A 110 9.18 -23.72 -1.34
CA HIS A 110 10.62 -23.92 -1.50
C HIS A 110 11.47 -23.08 -0.52
N GLY A 111 10.94 -21.97 -0.01
CA GLY A 111 11.66 -21.05 0.87
C GLY A 111 11.40 -21.28 2.37
N GLU A 112 10.39 -20.59 2.89
CA GLU A 112 10.09 -20.53 4.33
C GLU A 112 9.25 -21.73 4.83
N GLY A 113 8.50 -22.35 3.93
CA GLY A 113 7.57 -23.45 4.16
C GLY A 113 6.10 -23.01 4.20
N VAL A 114 5.22 -23.88 3.70
CA VAL A 114 3.76 -23.66 3.68
C VAL A 114 3.15 -24.28 4.93
N THR A 115 2.23 -23.54 5.58
CA THR A 115 1.49 -24.04 6.75
C THR A 115 0.44 -25.05 6.30
N ALA A 116 0.42 -26.26 6.85
CA ALA A 116 -0.58 -27.29 6.56
C ALA A 116 -0.98 -28.05 7.83
N PRO A 117 -2.13 -28.76 7.84
CA PRO A 117 -2.47 -29.70 8.91
C PRO A 117 -1.35 -30.71 9.10
N ASP A 118 -0.89 -30.90 10.34
CA ASP A 118 0.23 -31.78 10.63
C ASP A 118 -0.20 -33.26 10.62
N LEU A 119 -0.25 -33.88 9.44
CA LEU A 119 -0.63 -35.30 9.30
C LEU A 119 0.50 -36.26 9.70
N THR A 120 1.67 -35.74 10.13
CA THR A 120 2.71 -36.58 10.74
C THR A 120 2.27 -37.11 12.10
N LYS A 121 1.32 -36.42 12.75
CA LYS A 121 0.71 -36.86 14.01
C LYS A 121 -0.49 -37.77 13.74
N ILE A 122 -0.41 -38.99 14.28
CA ILE A 122 -1.49 -39.99 14.24
C ILE A 122 -2.82 -39.42 14.73
N LYS A 123 -2.80 -38.63 15.82
CA LYS A 123 -4.01 -37.98 16.39
C LYS A 123 -4.75 -37.10 15.38
N ASN A 124 -4.00 -36.31 14.59
CA ASN A 124 -4.58 -35.42 13.60
C ASN A 124 -5.19 -36.21 12.44
N VAL A 125 -4.52 -37.27 12.00
CA VAL A 125 -5.02 -38.18 10.95
C VAL A 125 -6.32 -38.85 11.38
N GLN A 126 -6.37 -39.39 12.61
CA GLN A 126 -7.58 -40.01 13.15
C GLN A 126 -8.75 -39.02 13.27
N TRP A 127 -8.47 -37.83 13.81
CA TRP A 127 -9.49 -36.79 13.96
C TRP A 127 -10.04 -36.33 12.61
N LEU A 128 -9.18 -36.10 11.62
CA LEU A 128 -9.61 -35.65 10.28
C LEU A 128 -10.48 -36.68 9.55
N LYS A 129 -10.26 -37.98 9.77
CA LYS A 129 -11.12 -39.03 9.20
C LYS A 129 -12.56 -38.92 9.70
N GLN A 130 -12.75 -38.57 10.97
CA GLN A 130 -14.06 -38.50 11.63
C GLN A 130 -14.68 -37.10 11.59
N TRP A 131 -13.89 -36.08 11.21
CA TRP A 131 -14.33 -34.70 11.22
C TRP A 131 -15.49 -34.45 10.25
N ASP A 132 -16.56 -33.84 10.74
CA ASP A 132 -17.83 -33.60 10.06
C ASP A 132 -17.87 -32.30 9.25
N GLY A 133 -16.80 -31.51 9.25
CA GLY A 133 -16.75 -30.20 8.58
C GLY A 133 -16.94 -29.00 9.52
N ASN A 134 -17.14 -29.21 10.83
CA ASN A 134 -17.29 -28.11 11.77
C ASN A 134 -15.97 -27.30 11.94
N VAL A 135 -15.97 -26.06 11.46
CA VAL A 135 -14.77 -25.19 11.45
C VAL A 135 -14.35 -24.70 12.84
N ALA A 136 -15.30 -24.56 13.76
CA ALA A 136 -15.05 -23.96 15.07
C ALA A 136 -14.07 -24.79 15.92
N VAL A 137 -14.02 -26.10 15.68
CA VAL A 137 -13.18 -27.05 16.42
C VAL A 137 -11.81 -27.26 15.78
N ILE A 138 -11.61 -26.88 14.51
CA ILE A 138 -10.35 -27.12 13.78
C ILE A 138 -9.15 -26.53 14.53
N SER A 139 -9.25 -25.27 14.96
CA SER A 139 -8.12 -24.58 15.61
C SER A 139 -7.72 -25.16 16.97
N GLN A 140 -8.62 -25.90 17.60
CA GLN A 140 -8.40 -26.53 18.90
C GLN A 140 -7.89 -27.96 18.77
N GLN A 141 -8.37 -28.70 17.75
CA GLN A 141 -8.15 -30.14 17.61
C GLN A 141 -7.04 -30.51 16.62
N VAL A 142 -6.75 -29.64 15.63
CA VAL A 142 -5.74 -29.90 14.60
C VAL A 142 -4.56 -28.96 14.78
N THR A 143 -3.36 -29.53 14.95
CA THR A 143 -2.13 -28.74 14.93
C THR A 143 -1.65 -28.49 13.52
N PHE A 144 -1.16 -27.27 13.25
CA PHE A 144 -0.60 -26.90 11.96
C PHE A 144 0.92 -26.78 12.06
N LYS A 145 1.63 -27.23 11.03
CA LYS A 145 3.10 -27.16 10.92
C LYS A 145 3.47 -26.55 9.56
N LYS A 146 4.60 -25.83 9.50
CA LYS A 146 5.19 -25.38 8.24
C LYS A 146 6.02 -26.51 7.63
N PHE A 147 5.78 -26.83 6.37
CA PHE A 147 6.51 -27.85 5.62
C PHE A 147 7.21 -27.21 4.42
N LYS A 148 8.42 -27.68 4.12
CA LYS A 148 9.20 -27.27 2.95
C LYS A 148 9.24 -28.40 1.92
N SER A 149 9.59 -28.07 0.68
CA SER A 149 9.86 -29.08 -0.35
C SER A 149 11.01 -29.99 0.08
N VAL A 150 10.78 -31.30 0.03
CA VAL A 150 11.84 -32.29 0.19
C VAL A 150 12.25 -32.71 -1.22
N GLU A 151 13.45 -32.30 -1.66
CA GLU A 151 14.01 -32.74 -2.94
C GLU A 151 14.33 -34.24 -2.88
N GLU A 152 13.98 -34.97 -3.93
CA GLU A 152 14.38 -36.35 -4.11
C GLU A 152 15.90 -36.37 -4.32
N LYS A 153 16.65 -36.74 -3.27
CA LYS A 153 17.98 -37.32 -3.48
C LYS A 153 17.73 -38.80 -3.70
N ASP A 154 18.03 -39.27 -4.90
CA ASP A 154 18.16 -40.69 -5.16
C ASP A 154 19.27 -41.22 -4.24
N ASP A 155 18.90 -41.83 -3.12
CA ASP A 155 19.81 -42.59 -2.28
C ASP A 155 20.09 -43.93 -2.99
N GLU A 156 20.86 -43.89 -4.08
CA GLU A 156 21.49 -45.07 -4.66
C GLU A 156 22.93 -45.20 -4.18
N ILE A 157 23.22 -46.42 -3.73
CA ILE A 157 24.47 -46.91 -3.17
C ILE A 157 25.58 -46.87 -4.24
N VAL A 158 26.73 -46.26 -3.91
CA VAL A 158 27.95 -46.10 -4.74
C VAL A 158 28.69 -47.45 -4.91
N PRO A 159 29.21 -47.84 -6.10
CA PRO A 159 30.53 -47.38 -6.56
C PRO A 159 30.69 -46.98 -8.05
N LYS A 160 31.57 -45.98 -8.22
CA LYS A 160 32.16 -45.28 -9.41
C LYS A 160 33.06 -46.19 -10.29
N PRO A 161 33.54 -45.80 -11.51
CA PRO A 161 33.09 -44.89 -12.59
C PRO A 161 32.97 -45.58 -13.97
N GLU A 162 32.32 -44.95 -14.96
CA GLU A 162 32.81 -44.98 -16.36
C GLU A 162 32.21 -43.82 -17.19
N THR A 163 33.08 -43.27 -18.02
CA THR A 163 33.01 -42.05 -18.85
C THR A 163 32.18 -42.27 -20.10
N GLU A 164 31.34 -41.32 -20.50
CA GLU A 164 31.08 -41.03 -21.92
C GLU A 164 30.53 -39.61 -22.12
N THR A 165 31.34 -38.79 -22.77
CA THR A 165 31.04 -37.45 -23.27
C THR A 165 30.20 -37.51 -24.53
N THR A 166 29.10 -36.76 -24.60
CA THR A 166 28.53 -36.34 -25.90
C THR A 166 28.43 -34.82 -25.93
N THR A 167 29.39 -34.21 -26.61
CA THR A 167 29.47 -32.78 -26.89
C THR A 167 28.51 -32.45 -28.02
N THR A 168 27.56 -31.53 -27.82
CA THR A 168 26.88 -30.84 -28.93
C THR A 168 27.36 -29.39 -28.95
N THR A 169 28.16 -29.07 -29.96
CA THR A 169 28.69 -27.75 -30.27
C THR A 169 27.57 -26.83 -30.75
N THR A 170 27.43 -25.66 -30.12
CA THR A 170 26.67 -24.52 -30.68
C THR A 170 27.63 -23.36 -30.89
N THR A 171 27.62 -22.81 -32.10
CA THR A 171 28.47 -21.71 -32.57
C THR A 171 28.37 -20.47 -31.69
N THR A 172 29.52 -19.85 -31.40
CA THR A 172 29.74 -18.69 -30.51
C THR A 172 28.88 -17.46 -30.82
N ASN A 173 28.43 -17.30 -32.07
CA ASN A 173 27.68 -16.13 -32.54
C ASN A 173 26.21 -16.10 -32.07
N ASP A 174 25.63 -17.25 -31.70
CA ASP A 174 24.26 -17.33 -31.19
C ASP A 174 24.19 -17.18 -29.66
N GLN A 175 25.26 -17.57 -28.95
CA GLN A 175 25.33 -17.40 -27.49
C GLN A 175 25.39 -15.93 -27.08
N ASP A 176 26.12 -15.09 -27.83
CA ASP A 176 26.19 -13.65 -27.57
C ASP A 176 24.82 -12.96 -27.78
N LYS A 177 24.06 -13.36 -28.81
CA LYS A 177 22.70 -12.86 -29.06
C LYS A 177 21.72 -13.31 -27.98
N ILE A 178 21.84 -14.56 -27.51
CA ILE A 178 21.03 -15.08 -26.41
C ILE A 178 21.35 -14.32 -25.11
N GLN A 179 22.63 -14.01 -24.86
CA GLN A 179 23.05 -13.25 -23.69
C GLN A 179 22.58 -11.79 -23.76
N GLU A 180 22.62 -11.16 -24.92
CA GLU A 180 22.10 -9.81 -25.14
C GLU A 180 20.56 -9.77 -24.93
N HIS A 181 19.84 -10.77 -25.45
CA HIS A 181 18.41 -10.92 -25.24
C HIS A 181 18.06 -11.12 -23.76
N TYR A 182 18.81 -11.98 -23.05
CA TYR A 182 18.67 -12.20 -21.61
C TYR A 182 18.89 -10.91 -20.82
N ASN A 183 19.96 -10.16 -21.12
CA ASN A 183 20.27 -8.88 -20.47
C ASN A 183 19.15 -7.85 -20.69
N LYS A 184 18.57 -7.82 -21.90
CA LYS A 184 17.43 -6.95 -22.23
C LYS A 184 16.16 -7.35 -21.48
N LEU A 185 15.87 -8.64 -21.36
CA LEU A 185 14.76 -9.15 -20.56
C LEU A 185 14.93 -8.82 -19.06
N VAL A 186 16.13 -9.04 -18.50
CA VAL A 186 16.45 -8.70 -17.11
C VAL A 186 16.28 -7.20 -16.86
N PHE A 187 16.71 -6.35 -17.80
CA PHE A 187 16.49 -4.90 -17.71
C PHE A 187 15.02 -4.53 -17.73
N LEU A 188 14.23 -5.08 -18.66
CA LEU A 188 12.80 -4.81 -18.77
C LEU A 188 12.02 -5.28 -17.54
N VAL A 189 12.35 -6.46 -17.01
CA VAL A 189 11.75 -6.97 -15.77
C VAL A 189 12.12 -6.07 -14.58
N ARG A 190 13.39 -5.66 -14.46
CA ARG A 190 13.84 -4.74 -13.39
C ARG A 190 13.15 -3.38 -13.46
N ASP A 191 13.02 -2.80 -14.65
CA ASP A 191 12.31 -1.53 -14.87
C ASP A 191 10.81 -1.67 -14.57
N HIS A 192 10.17 -2.78 -14.97
CA HIS A 192 8.77 -3.06 -14.65
C HIS A 192 8.55 -3.20 -13.13
N LEU A 193 9.45 -3.91 -12.43
CA LEU A 193 9.42 -4.06 -10.98
C LEU A 193 9.59 -2.71 -10.29
N GLN A 194 10.57 -1.88 -10.71
CA GLN A 194 10.74 -0.52 -10.17
C GLN A 194 9.51 0.37 -10.40
N LYS A 195 8.87 0.28 -11.57
CA LYS A 195 7.63 1.01 -11.86
C LYS A 195 6.47 0.53 -10.99
N ARG A 196 6.33 -0.78 -10.75
CA ARG A 196 5.33 -1.37 -9.85
C ARG A 196 5.55 -0.95 -8.40
N GLU A 197 6.78 -1.07 -7.89
CA GLU A 197 7.16 -0.60 -6.56
C GLU A 197 6.82 0.89 -6.39
N ALA A 198 7.22 1.73 -7.35
CA ALA A 198 6.89 3.15 -7.33
C ALA A 198 5.37 3.43 -7.37
N SER A 199 4.57 2.55 -7.96
CA SER A 199 3.10 2.63 -7.95
C SER A 199 2.53 2.26 -6.58
N ILE A 200 2.98 1.14 -6.00
CA ILE A 200 2.58 0.68 -4.67
C ILE A 200 2.90 1.76 -3.63
N TYR A 201 4.11 2.33 -3.64
CA TYR A 201 4.47 3.43 -2.75
C TYR A 201 3.61 4.69 -2.97
N ARG A 202 3.13 4.98 -4.19
CA ARG A 202 2.20 6.11 -4.42
C ARG A 202 0.85 5.88 -3.75
N VAL A 203 0.31 4.67 -3.88
CA VAL A 203 -0.97 4.29 -3.25
C VAL A 203 -0.84 4.39 -1.73
N LEU A 204 0.19 3.78 -1.15
CA LEU A 204 0.43 3.79 0.29
C LEU A 204 0.66 5.20 0.86
N ILE A 205 1.41 6.06 0.15
CA ILE A 205 1.59 7.46 0.58
C ILE A 205 0.27 8.24 0.54
N GLY A 206 -0.58 7.98 -0.45
CA GLY A 206 -1.93 8.55 -0.54
C GLY A 206 -2.81 8.11 0.64
N GLU A 207 -2.90 6.81 0.87
CA GLU A 207 -3.67 6.20 1.97
C GLU A 207 -3.23 6.73 3.35
N MET A 208 -1.91 6.85 3.58
CA MET A 208 -1.39 7.41 4.82
C MET A 208 -1.76 8.89 5.00
N SER A 209 -1.76 9.69 3.93
CA SER A 209 -2.15 11.10 3.99
C SER A 209 -3.64 11.28 4.32
N ASP A 210 -4.49 10.42 3.77
CA ASP A 210 -5.92 10.39 4.07
C ASP A 210 -6.17 9.99 5.53
N LEU A 211 -5.46 8.97 6.02
CA LEU A 211 -5.54 8.53 7.42
C LEU A 211 -5.12 9.66 8.38
N ILE A 212 -3.98 10.31 8.15
CA ILE A 212 -3.52 11.44 8.96
C ILE A 212 -4.58 12.55 8.96
N PHE A 213 -5.14 12.89 7.80
CA PHE A 213 -6.16 13.93 7.75
C PHE A 213 -7.45 13.51 8.44
N GLN A 214 -7.87 12.25 8.37
CA GLN A 214 -9.06 11.78 9.08
C GLN A 214 -8.93 11.96 10.61
N ILE A 215 -7.73 11.78 11.16
CA ILE A 215 -7.42 12.03 12.57
C ILE A 215 -7.44 13.53 12.89
N VAL A 216 -6.81 14.34 12.03
CA VAL A 216 -6.50 15.75 12.33
C VAL A 216 -7.64 16.71 11.95
N LYS A 217 -8.49 16.38 10.97
CA LYS A 217 -9.46 17.29 10.31
C LYS A 217 -10.44 18.04 11.22
N HIS A 218 -10.73 17.51 12.42
CA HIS A 218 -11.65 18.14 13.37
C HIS A 218 -10.96 18.74 14.61
N ASN A 219 -9.69 18.37 14.87
CA ASN A 219 -9.11 18.45 16.21
C ASN A 219 -7.85 19.31 16.28
N HIS A 220 -7.31 19.79 15.16
CA HIS A 220 -6.08 20.58 15.17
C HIS A 220 -6.29 22.03 15.62
N ALA A 221 -5.33 22.57 16.36
CA ALA A 221 -5.35 23.93 16.90
C ALA A 221 -5.43 25.04 15.82
N PHE A 222 -5.01 24.73 14.59
CA PHE A 222 -5.04 25.67 13.47
C PHE A 222 -6.42 25.77 12.80
N ARG A 223 -7.39 24.94 13.20
CA ARG A 223 -8.75 24.98 12.66
C ARG A 223 -9.47 26.25 13.10
N LYS A 224 -10.11 26.92 12.14
CA LYS A 224 -10.97 28.09 12.39
C LYS A 224 -12.32 27.85 11.73
N VAL A 225 -13.40 28.03 12.48
CA VAL A 225 -14.77 27.90 11.96
C VAL A 225 -15.44 29.26 12.07
N SER A 226 -15.98 29.74 10.95
CA SER A 226 -16.73 31.00 10.91
C SER A 226 -17.83 30.86 9.85
N ASN A 227 -19.07 31.20 10.22
CA ASN A 227 -20.24 31.14 9.33
C ASN A 227 -20.36 29.80 8.58
N GLY A 228 -20.17 28.68 9.29
CA GLY A 228 -20.20 27.33 8.71
C GLY A 228 -19.02 26.95 7.81
N LYS A 229 -18.11 27.89 7.49
CA LYS A 229 -16.90 27.62 6.71
C LYS A 229 -15.77 27.16 7.62
N VAL A 230 -15.13 26.04 7.25
CA VAL A 230 -14.01 25.46 7.99
C VAL A 230 -12.70 25.80 7.29
N LEU A 231 -11.91 26.66 7.93
CA LEU A 231 -10.60 27.12 7.48
C LEU A 231 -9.49 26.52 8.34
N SER A 232 -8.27 26.57 7.82
CA SER A 232 -7.08 26.07 8.51
C SER A 232 -5.95 27.10 8.34
N ALA A 233 -5.35 27.51 9.46
CA ALA A 233 -4.21 28.42 9.51
C ALA A 233 -2.87 27.67 9.68
N GLU A 234 -2.82 26.39 9.30
CA GLU A 234 -1.61 25.57 9.46
C GLU A 234 -0.47 26.09 8.55
N PRO A 235 0.79 26.07 9.03
CA PRO A 235 1.94 26.42 8.19
C PRO A 235 1.99 25.56 6.94
N GLY A 236 2.12 26.17 5.77
CA GLY A 236 2.13 25.45 4.48
C GLY A 236 0.76 25.17 3.86
N ASN A 237 -0.36 25.57 4.47
CA ASN A 237 -1.66 25.52 3.80
C ASN A 237 -1.86 26.75 2.92
N LEU A 238 -1.59 26.57 1.62
CA LEU A 238 -1.54 27.68 0.68
C LEU A 238 -2.90 28.35 0.43
N ARG A 239 -4.01 27.63 0.63
CA ARG A 239 -5.38 28.12 0.38
C ARG A 239 -6.16 28.46 1.64
N ASN A 240 -5.61 28.19 2.82
CA ASN A 240 -6.28 28.28 4.13
C ASN A 240 -7.56 27.44 4.25
N VAL A 241 -7.71 26.40 3.43
CA VAL A 241 -8.90 25.52 3.42
C VAL A 241 -8.58 24.25 4.18
N ASN A 242 -9.48 23.83 5.07
CA ASN A 242 -9.33 22.56 5.77
C ASN A 242 -9.71 21.37 4.85
N SER A 243 -8.72 20.84 4.14
CA SER A 243 -8.87 19.71 3.21
C SER A 243 -7.58 18.91 3.16
N VAL A 244 -7.66 17.59 2.96
CA VAL A 244 -6.48 16.70 2.78
C VAL A 244 -5.52 17.31 1.77
N LYS A 245 -6.07 17.82 0.66
CA LYS A 245 -5.31 18.37 -0.46
C LYS A 245 -4.48 19.60 -0.09
N HIS A 246 -4.85 20.34 0.94
CA HIS A 246 -4.15 21.57 1.33
C HIS A 246 -3.51 21.47 2.72
N SER A 247 -3.70 20.36 3.43
CA SER A 247 -3.13 20.16 4.76
C SER A 247 -1.65 19.85 4.68
N ALA A 248 -0.87 20.61 5.44
CA ALA A 248 0.56 20.41 5.57
C ALA A 248 0.90 19.23 6.50
N PHE A 249 -0.02 18.84 7.38
CA PHE A 249 0.13 17.65 8.22
C PHE A 249 0.05 16.37 7.40
N ALA A 250 -0.96 16.28 6.52
CA ALA A 250 -1.20 15.11 5.68
C ALA A 250 -0.13 14.94 4.59
N ARG A 251 0.40 16.05 4.05
CA ARG A 251 1.40 16.01 2.98
C ARG A 251 2.81 15.73 3.50
N SER A 252 3.51 14.81 2.83
CA SER A 252 4.93 14.53 3.07
C SER A 252 5.83 15.65 2.53
N LYS A 253 5.61 16.06 1.28
CA LYS A 253 6.26 17.23 0.65
C LYS A 253 5.28 18.40 0.63
N ASN A 254 5.71 19.55 1.13
CA ASN A 254 4.91 20.75 1.12
C ASN A 254 5.77 22.02 1.03
N ILE A 255 5.18 23.10 0.53
CA ILE A 255 5.78 24.44 0.47
C ILE A 255 4.94 25.39 1.30
N ASP A 256 5.60 26.22 2.10
CA ASP A 256 5.00 27.33 2.81
C ASP A 256 5.46 28.66 2.21
N ILE A 257 4.52 29.60 2.12
CA ILE A 257 4.77 30.95 1.63
C ILE A 257 4.10 31.90 2.61
N THR A 258 4.94 32.64 3.33
CA THR A 258 4.54 33.52 4.42
C THR A 258 5.25 34.87 4.29
N THR A 259 4.90 35.81 5.16
CA THR A 259 5.63 37.08 5.28
C THR A 259 6.42 37.07 6.58
N ASP A 260 7.63 37.61 6.54
CA ASP A 260 8.45 37.83 7.72
C ASP A 260 7.93 39.01 8.56
N LYS A 261 8.49 39.20 9.76
CA LYS A 261 8.22 40.36 10.63
C LYS A 261 8.41 41.70 9.90
N ASN A 262 9.36 41.74 8.96
CA ASN A 262 9.65 42.91 8.14
C ASN A 262 8.67 43.11 6.96
N GLY A 263 7.68 42.22 6.80
CA GLY A 263 6.70 42.25 5.72
C GLY A 263 7.21 41.72 4.37
N LYS A 264 8.45 41.19 4.32
CA LYS A 264 9.01 40.56 3.12
C LYS A 264 8.48 39.13 2.95
N VAL A 265 8.29 38.69 1.71
CA VAL A 265 7.81 37.32 1.44
C VAL A 265 8.94 36.30 1.66
N VAL A 266 8.64 35.23 2.38
CA VAL A 266 9.55 34.12 2.68
C VAL A 266 8.94 32.83 2.15
N VAL A 267 9.80 32.01 1.52
CA VAL A 267 9.44 30.68 1.05
C VAL A 267 10.14 29.65 1.94
N ALA A 268 9.41 28.64 2.40
CA ALA A 268 9.96 27.52 3.15
C ALA A 268 9.49 26.19 2.58
N ILE A 269 10.31 25.16 2.70
CA ILE A 269 9.97 23.79 2.27
C ILE A 269 9.95 22.86 3.47
N LYS A 270 9.01 21.91 3.46
CA LYS A 270 8.98 20.83 4.45
C LYS A 270 10.07 19.82 4.10
N SER A 271 11.09 19.72 4.96
CA SER A 271 12.23 18.82 4.77
C SER A 271 11.86 17.37 5.08
N LYS A 272 12.53 16.42 4.42
CA LYS A 272 12.37 14.97 4.71
C LYS A 272 13.01 14.55 6.06
N ALA A 273 13.99 15.31 6.55
CA ALA A 273 14.84 14.93 7.69
C ALA A 273 14.15 15.12 9.06
N SER A 274 13.12 15.96 9.13
CA SER A 274 12.45 16.34 10.38
C SER A 274 11.25 15.45 10.69
N LYS A 275 11.47 14.13 10.76
CA LYS A 275 10.41 13.19 11.20
C LYS A 275 10.20 13.22 12.72
N VAL A 276 11.25 13.54 13.47
CA VAL A 276 11.26 13.50 14.95
C VAL A 276 10.94 14.86 15.57
N SER A 277 11.08 15.96 14.81
CA SER A 277 11.03 17.33 15.34
C SER A 277 10.13 18.25 14.50
N PRO A 278 8.79 18.09 14.53
CA PRO A 278 7.86 18.75 13.60
C PRO A 278 7.96 20.29 13.59
N ALA A 279 8.36 20.93 14.69
CA ALA A 279 8.60 22.37 14.73
C ALA A 279 9.76 22.84 13.82
N LYS A 280 10.75 21.97 13.58
CA LYS A 280 11.91 22.21 12.70
C LYS A 280 11.69 21.65 11.28
N ALA A 281 10.46 21.29 10.93
CA ALA A 281 10.18 20.65 9.65
C ALA A 281 10.34 21.58 8.45
N PHE A 282 10.15 22.89 8.64
CA PHE A 282 10.24 23.87 7.57
C PHE A 282 11.62 24.52 7.51
N THR A 283 12.29 24.35 6.38
CA THR A 283 13.56 25.01 6.07
C THR A 283 13.28 26.21 5.18
N LYS A 284 13.69 27.41 5.62
CA LYS A 284 13.56 28.64 4.84
C LYS A 284 14.55 28.63 3.68
N ILE A 285 14.08 29.06 2.52
CA ILE A 285 14.89 29.17 1.30
C ILE A 285 15.26 30.64 1.11
N PRO A 286 16.55 30.96 0.85
CA PRO A 286 16.94 32.32 0.48
C PRO A 286 16.26 32.69 -0.84
N THR A 287 15.50 33.78 -0.84
CA THR A 287 14.78 34.26 -2.02
C THR A 287 15.07 35.74 -2.24
N ASN A 288 15.15 36.15 -3.51
CA ASN A 288 15.26 37.56 -3.87
C ASN A 288 13.89 38.22 -3.72
N THR A 289 13.62 38.70 -2.50
CA THR A 289 12.32 39.28 -2.11
C THR A 289 11.93 40.51 -2.94
N SER A 290 12.88 41.14 -3.62
CA SER A 290 12.65 42.33 -4.44
C SER A 290 12.14 41.98 -5.84
N SER A 291 12.61 40.87 -6.42
CA SER A 291 12.22 40.46 -7.78
C SER A 291 11.07 39.45 -7.78
N TYR A 292 9.93 39.89 -8.31
CA TYR A 292 8.75 39.03 -8.50
C TYR A 292 9.07 37.81 -9.37
N ARG A 293 9.71 38.05 -10.53
CA ARG A 293 9.97 37.02 -11.54
C ARG A 293 10.96 35.97 -11.04
N ALA A 294 12.01 36.40 -10.35
CA ALA A 294 13.00 35.49 -9.78
C ALA A 294 12.37 34.57 -8.74
N THR A 295 11.62 35.12 -7.78
CA THR A 295 10.97 34.33 -6.73
C THR A 295 9.90 33.40 -7.29
N ALA A 296 9.09 33.86 -8.27
CA ALA A 296 8.12 33.01 -8.95
C ALA A 296 8.79 31.84 -9.69
N LYS A 297 9.95 32.06 -10.33
CA LYS A 297 10.74 31.01 -10.97
C LYS A 297 11.25 29.99 -9.95
N THR A 298 11.77 30.44 -8.81
CA THR A 298 12.20 29.56 -7.72
C THR A 298 11.05 28.71 -7.20
N ILE A 299 9.88 29.31 -6.92
CA ILE A 299 8.69 28.57 -6.48
C ILE A 299 8.28 27.52 -7.52
N LYS A 300 8.26 27.87 -8.81
CA LYS A 300 7.94 26.94 -9.89
C LYS A 300 8.92 25.76 -9.94
N ASN A 301 10.20 26.01 -9.73
CA ASN A 301 11.24 24.97 -9.74
C ASN A 301 11.12 24.05 -8.51
N LEU A 302 10.89 24.61 -7.32
CA LEU A 302 10.70 23.83 -6.09
C LEU A 302 9.50 22.88 -6.18
N VAL A 303 8.40 23.36 -6.75
CA VAL A 303 7.16 22.57 -6.88
C VAL A 303 7.23 21.59 -8.06
N ARG A 304 8.17 21.73 -9.00
CA ARG A 304 8.33 20.82 -10.15
C ARG A 304 8.56 19.37 -9.72
N GLU A 305 9.29 19.16 -8.63
CA GLU A 305 9.60 17.83 -8.09
C GLU A 305 8.40 17.20 -7.36
N TYR A 306 7.36 17.99 -7.09
CA TYR A 306 6.19 17.53 -6.38
C TYR A 306 5.21 16.94 -7.38
N LYS A 307 4.82 15.68 -7.16
CA LYS A 307 3.89 14.91 -8.02
C LYS A 307 2.44 15.41 -7.93
N THR A 308 2.23 16.69 -7.60
CA THR A 308 0.94 17.31 -7.26
C THR A 308 0.80 18.65 -7.98
N PRO A 309 0.20 18.68 -9.18
CA PRO A 309 0.14 19.88 -10.03
C PRO A 309 -0.61 21.06 -9.40
N GLU A 310 -1.58 20.79 -8.53
CA GLU A 310 -2.40 21.80 -7.83
C GLU A 310 -1.60 22.67 -6.84
N LEU A 311 -0.47 22.16 -6.33
CA LEU A 311 0.38 22.91 -5.41
C LEU A 311 1.07 24.07 -6.13
N ARG A 312 1.37 23.91 -7.43
CA ARG A 312 2.02 24.95 -8.25
C ARG A 312 1.16 26.19 -8.37
N PHE A 313 -0.11 26.02 -8.75
CA PHE A 313 -1.05 27.13 -8.90
C PHE A 313 -1.36 27.79 -7.55
N SER A 314 -1.55 26.97 -6.51
CA SER A 314 -1.83 27.48 -5.16
C SER A 314 -0.65 28.27 -4.59
N ALA A 315 0.59 27.81 -4.85
CA ALA A 315 1.81 28.47 -4.41
C ALA A 315 2.01 29.81 -5.12
N LEU A 316 1.90 29.83 -6.46
CA LEU A 316 2.02 31.06 -7.23
C LEU A 316 0.91 32.07 -6.87
N GLY A 317 -0.32 31.60 -6.67
CA GLY A 317 -1.43 32.46 -6.25
C GLY A 317 -1.22 33.08 -4.87
N ARG A 318 -0.76 32.30 -3.89
CA ARG A 318 -0.43 32.81 -2.55
C ARG A 318 0.74 33.78 -2.60
N PHE A 319 1.80 33.46 -3.33
CA PHE A 319 2.94 34.34 -3.55
C PHE A 319 2.51 35.68 -4.14
N HIS A 320 1.70 35.66 -5.20
CA HIS A 320 1.21 36.88 -5.84
C HIS A 320 0.46 37.79 -4.85
N ARG A 321 -0.46 37.21 -4.07
CA ARG A 321 -1.24 37.96 -3.06
C ARG A 321 -0.34 38.55 -1.98
N LEU A 322 0.59 37.76 -1.44
CA LEU A 322 1.52 38.23 -0.40
C LEU A 322 2.51 39.27 -0.92
N PHE A 323 3.00 39.13 -2.15
CA PHE A 323 3.88 40.10 -2.79
C PHE A 323 3.17 41.45 -2.99
N LYS A 324 1.91 41.43 -3.47
CA LYS A 324 1.08 42.64 -3.58
C LYS A 324 0.83 43.27 -2.22
N ALA A 325 0.45 42.47 -1.22
CA ALA A 325 0.24 42.95 0.15
C ALA A 325 1.52 43.56 0.77
N SER A 326 2.69 42.95 0.54
CA SER A 326 3.99 43.44 0.98
C SER A 326 4.30 44.83 0.40
N ARG A 327 4.10 45.00 -0.92
CA ARG A 327 4.30 46.30 -1.58
C ARG A 327 3.36 47.38 -1.06
N ASN A 328 2.10 47.04 -0.85
CA ASN A 328 1.11 47.96 -0.29
C ASN A 328 1.49 48.35 1.15
N ALA A 329 1.90 47.38 1.99
CA ALA A 329 2.36 47.66 3.35
C ALA A 329 3.59 48.57 3.37
N ALA A 330 4.54 48.38 2.44
CA ALA A 330 5.70 49.25 2.31
C ALA A 330 5.30 50.68 1.89
N ALA A 331 4.36 50.83 0.96
CA ALA A 331 3.83 52.13 0.55
C ALA A 331 3.11 52.84 1.72
N ASN A 332 2.25 52.13 2.45
CA ASN A 332 1.53 52.67 3.61
C ASN A 332 2.49 53.09 4.72
N LYS A 333 3.55 52.31 5.00
CA LYS A 333 4.59 52.69 5.96
C LYS A 333 5.28 53.99 5.55
N LYS A 334 5.64 54.15 4.27
CA LYS A 334 6.24 55.39 3.76
C LYS A 334 5.30 56.58 3.91
N ALA A 335 4.02 56.41 3.55
CA ALA A 335 3.02 57.47 3.70
C ALA A 335 2.84 57.89 5.17
N ALA A 336 2.77 56.93 6.09
CA ALA A 336 2.70 57.20 7.53
C ALA A 336 3.95 57.92 8.06
N THR A 337 5.14 57.57 7.57
CA THR A 337 6.38 58.28 7.96
C THR A 337 6.41 59.71 7.45
N ILE A 338 5.88 59.99 6.26
CA ILE A 338 5.77 61.36 5.72
C ILE A 338 4.74 62.16 6.54
N ALA A 339 3.58 61.58 6.82
CA ALA A 339 2.53 62.21 7.61
C ALA A 339 2.91 62.47 9.08
N ALA A 340 3.93 61.79 9.61
CA ALA A 340 4.46 62.03 10.95
C ALA A 340 5.59 63.08 10.98
N LYS A 341 6.11 63.49 9.82
CA LYS A 341 7.16 64.51 9.69
C LYS A 341 6.62 65.88 9.32
N ASN A 342 5.48 65.91 8.63
CA ASN A 342 4.66 67.10 8.39
C ASN A 342 3.70 67.29 9.56
#